data_AF-A0A150T298-F1
#
_entry.id   AF-A0A150T298-F1
#
_cell.length_a   1.000
_cell.length_b   1.000
_cell.length_c   1.000
_cell.angle_alpha   90.00
_cell.angle_beta   90.00
_cell.angle_gamma   90.00
#
_symmetry.space_group_name_H-M   'P 1'
#
loop_
_entity.id
_entity.type
_entity.pdbx_description
1 polymer ?
#
loop_
_entity_poly.entity_id
_entity_poly.type
_entity_poly.pdbx_seq_one_letter_code
_entity_poly.pdbx_strand_id
1 'polypeptide(L)'
;MFDFFVEGGWGMWPILVFGMVTVGAGVQFARRPEPGKLRFIAAMGLTTLVATIHATWIALGAVFGYLEDPARAPDAELARVLIIGLKESTRPGSFGGLLLVLACLLSAVGVLRAGRAP
;
A
#
# COMPACT_ATOMS: atom_id res chain seq x y z
N MET A 1 7.68 -8.83 11.73
CA MET A 1 6.45 -8.18 11.20
C MET A 1 6.34 -6.74 11.67
N PHE A 2 6.55 -6.49 12.96
CA PHE A 2 6.67 -5.13 13.50
C PHE A 2 7.78 -4.33 12.80
N ASP A 3 8.97 -4.93 12.62
CA ASP A 3 10.09 -4.28 11.92
C ASP A 3 9.71 -3.84 10.51
N PHE A 4 9.03 -4.69 9.75
CA PHE A 4 8.54 -4.35 8.41
C PHE A 4 7.60 -3.13 8.41
N PHE A 5 6.73 -3.00 9.41
CA PHE A 5 5.84 -1.85 9.49
C PHE A 5 6.60 -0.57 9.89
N VAL A 6 7.51 -0.68 10.86
CA VAL A 6 8.34 0.44 11.32
C VAL A 6 9.27 0.93 10.21
N GLU A 7 9.91 0.02 9.50
CA GLU A 7 10.82 0.31 8.40
C GLU A 7 10.13 0.94 7.19
N GLY A 8 8.83 0.71 6.99
CA GLY A 8 8.04 1.41 5.95
C GLY A 8 7.70 2.86 6.33
N GLY A 9 7.99 3.26 7.56
CA GLY A 9 7.83 4.62 8.06
C GLY A 9 6.38 5.07 8.17
N TRP A 10 6.20 6.39 8.29
CA TRP A 10 4.91 7.01 8.56
C TRP A 10 3.84 6.70 7.49
N GLY A 11 4.25 6.55 6.22
CA GLY A 11 3.35 6.28 5.10
C GLY A 11 2.59 4.96 5.21
N MET A 12 2.98 4.06 6.10
CA MET A 12 2.28 2.80 6.36
C MET A 12 0.90 3.00 7.01
N TRP A 13 0.72 4.05 7.82
CA TRP A 13 -0.54 4.30 8.53
C TRP A 13 -1.70 4.70 7.61
N PRO A 14 -1.54 5.67 6.69
CA PRO A 14 -2.58 5.98 5.71
C PRO A 14 -2.91 4.78 4.81
N ILE A 15 -1.91 4.00 4.39
CA ILE A 15 -2.12 2.78 3.59
C ILE A 15 -2.97 1.77 4.37
N LEU A 16 -2.66 1.55 5.64
CA LEU A 16 -3.43 0.66 6.51
C LEU A 16 -4.88 1.12 6.61
N VAL A 17 -5.12 2.41 6.90
CA VAL A 17 -6.47 2.96 7.06
C VAL A 17 -7.28 2.81 5.77
N PHE A 18 -6.78 3.31 4.65
CA PHE A 18 -7.53 3.28 3.38
C PHE A 18 -7.65 1.87 2.82
N GLY A 19 -6.59 1.07 2.93
CA GLY A 19 -6.62 -0.31 2.49
C GLY A 19 -7.59 -1.17 3.31
N MET A 20 -7.66 -0.99 4.63
CA MET A 20 -8.64 -1.68 5.47
C MET A 20 -10.09 -1.26 5.15
N VAL A 21 -10.33 0.03 4.88
CA VAL A 21 -11.65 0.50 4.41
C VAL A 21 -12.01 -0.15 3.07
N THR A 22 -11.05 -0.21 2.14
CA THR A 22 -11.24 -0.85 0.83
C THR A 22 -11.55 -2.33 0.95
N VAL A 23 -10.78 -3.07 1.77
CA VAL A 23 -10.99 -4.49 2.05
C VAL A 23 -12.34 -4.71 2.75
N GLY A 24 -12.68 -3.90 3.75
CA GLY A 24 -13.96 -3.98 4.47
C GLY A 24 -15.16 -3.78 3.54
N ALA A 25 -15.09 -2.79 2.64
CA ALA A 25 -16.10 -2.58 1.61
C ALA A 25 -16.17 -3.78 0.63
N GLY A 26 -15.02 -4.35 0.26
CA GLY A 26 -14.93 -5.58 -0.53
C GLY A 26 -15.62 -6.76 0.14
N VAL A 27 -15.39 -6.99 1.45
CA VAL A 27 -16.07 -8.03 2.22
C VAL A 27 -17.58 -7.81 2.23
N GLN A 28 -18.02 -6.57 2.43
CA GLN A 28 -19.45 -6.24 2.43
C GLN A 28 -20.08 -6.51 1.06
N PHE A 29 -19.41 -6.13 -0.03
CA PHE A 29 -19.87 -6.36 -1.39
C PHE A 29 -19.87 -7.85 -1.77
N ALA A 30 -18.85 -8.60 -1.35
CA ALA A 30 -18.79 -10.06 -1.52
C ALA A 30 -19.92 -10.80 -0.79
N ARG A 31 -20.46 -10.24 0.31
CA ARG A 31 -21.60 -10.79 1.05
C ARG A 31 -22.94 -10.35 0.48
N ARG A 32 -23.05 -9.07 0.12
CA ARG A 32 -24.27 -8.42 -0.39
C ARG A 32 -23.92 -7.55 -1.60
N PRO A 33 -24.04 -8.11 -2.82
CA PRO A 33 -23.64 -7.42 -4.03
C PRO A 33 -24.65 -6.32 -4.40
N GLU A 34 -24.33 -5.09 -4.01
CA GLU A 34 -25.09 -3.90 -4.40
C GLU A 34 -24.25 -3.10 -5.43
N PRO A 35 -24.80 -2.72 -6.60
CA PRO A 35 -24.04 -2.08 -7.67
C PRO A 35 -23.31 -0.79 -7.25
N GLY A 36 -23.88 -0.02 -6.32
CA GLY A 36 -23.29 1.23 -5.83
C GLY A 36 -21.97 1.04 -5.07
N LYS A 37 -21.74 -0.14 -4.46
CA LYS A 37 -20.54 -0.41 -3.65
C LYS A 37 -19.27 -0.53 -4.48
N LEU A 38 -19.36 -0.95 -5.74
CA LEU A 38 -18.20 -1.06 -6.62
C LEU A 38 -17.52 0.28 -6.88
N ARG A 39 -18.31 1.36 -7.06
CA ARG A 39 -17.76 2.71 -7.26
C ARG A 39 -16.99 3.19 -6.04
N PHE A 40 -17.52 2.90 -4.85
CA PHE A 40 -16.85 3.23 -3.59
C PHE A 40 -15.56 2.40 -3.40
N ILE A 41 -15.61 1.09 -3.63
CA ILE A 41 -14.43 0.22 -3.56
C ILE A 41 -13.36 0.68 -4.55
N ALA A 42 -13.74 1.04 -5.77
CA ALA A 42 -12.80 1.56 -6.76
C ALA A 42 -12.17 2.89 -6.33
N ALA A 43 -12.96 3.83 -5.80
CA ALA A 43 -12.45 5.11 -5.30
C ALA A 43 -11.48 4.90 -4.13
N MET A 44 -11.84 4.07 -3.14
CA MET A 44 -10.98 3.76 -1.99
C MET A 44 -9.74 2.95 -2.37
N GLY A 45 -9.88 2.04 -3.35
CA GLY A 45 -8.75 1.33 -3.94
C GLY A 45 -7.77 2.29 -4.61
N LEU A 46 -8.27 3.26 -5.38
CA LEU A 46 -7.43 4.32 -5.96
C LEU A 46 -6.76 5.17 -4.86
N THR A 47 -7.49 5.55 -3.81
CA THR A 47 -6.90 6.25 -2.65
C THR A 47 -5.78 5.44 -2.01
N THR A 48 -5.98 4.13 -1.82
CA THR A 48 -4.96 3.22 -1.27
C THR A 48 -3.74 3.14 -2.18
N LEU A 49 -3.93 3.05 -3.50
CA LEU A 49 -2.85 3.04 -4.48
C LEU A 49 -2.05 4.35 -4.46
N VAL A 50 -2.73 5.50 -4.47
CA VAL A 50 -2.09 6.82 -4.41
C VAL A 50 -1.32 6.98 -3.10
N ALA A 51 -1.91 6.59 -1.96
CA ALA A 51 -1.21 6.61 -0.67
C ALA A 51 0.04 5.71 -0.68
N THR A 52 -0.04 4.55 -1.34
CA THR A 52 1.08 3.61 -1.50
C THR A 52 2.23 4.19 -2.30
N ILE A 53 1.92 4.80 -3.45
CA ILE A 53 2.92 5.48 -4.29
C ILE A 53 3.53 6.65 -3.53
N HIS A 54 2.70 7.48 -2.90
CA HIS A 54 3.16 8.65 -2.16
C HIS A 54 4.07 8.28 -0.98
N ALA A 55 3.70 7.25 -0.20
CA ALA A 55 4.54 6.74 0.89
C ALA A 55 5.89 6.20 0.40
N THR A 56 5.89 5.49 -0.74
CA THR A 56 7.12 5.01 -1.38
C THR A 56 8.00 6.18 -1.80
N TRP A 57 7.40 7.26 -2.33
CA TRP A 57 8.12 8.47 -2.73
C TRP A 57 8.74 9.21 -1.55
N ILE A 58 8.02 9.31 -0.43
CA ILE A 58 8.56 9.88 0.83
C ILE A 58 9.77 9.06 1.31
N ALA A 59 9.67 7.73 1.29
CA ALA A 59 10.77 6.86 1.72
C ALA A 59 12.00 7.02 0.84
N LEU A 60 11.83 7.06 -0.48
CA LEU A 60 12.93 7.33 -1.42
C LEU A 60 13.54 8.72 -1.21
N GLY A 61 12.70 9.74 -1.01
CA GLY A 61 13.15 11.10 -0.70
C GLY A 61 13.99 11.15 0.58
N ALA A 62 13.62 10.38 1.61
CA ALA A 62 14.40 10.28 2.83
C ALA A 62 15.76 9.60 2.61
N VAL A 63 15.83 8.57 1.76
CA VAL A 63 17.11 7.93 1.40
C VAL A 63 18.02 8.93 0.68
N PHE A 64 17.51 9.63 -0.33
CA PHE A 64 18.32 10.59 -1.08
C PHE A 64 18.75 11.78 -0.21
N GLY A 65 17.87 12.31 0.63
CA GLY A 65 18.21 13.36 1.60
C GLY A 65 19.13 12.91 2.74
N TYR A 66 19.24 11.60 2.99
CA TYR A 66 20.25 11.06 3.91
C TYR A 66 21.62 10.98 3.21
N LEU A 67 21.65 10.51 1.97
CA LEU A 67 22.87 10.26 1.20
C LEU A 67 23.50 11.51 0.58
N GLU A 68 22.79 12.64 0.52
CA GLU A 68 23.33 13.89 -0.02
C GLU A 68 24.44 14.49 0.86
N ASP A 69 24.51 14.12 2.14
CA ASP A 69 25.51 14.58 3.10
C ASP A 69 26.64 13.53 3.25
N PRO A 70 27.85 13.79 2.72
CA PRO A 70 28.97 12.86 2.79
C PRO A 70 29.40 12.51 4.21
N ALA A 71 29.07 13.37 5.20
CA ALA A 71 29.36 13.09 6.61
C ALA A 71 28.46 11.99 7.20
N ARG A 72 27.28 11.74 6.60
CA ARG A 72 26.31 10.73 7.06
C ARG A 72 26.52 9.35 6.44
N ALA A 73 27.12 9.30 5.25
CA ALA A 73 27.39 8.07 4.52
C ALA A 73 28.77 8.13 3.84
N PRO A 74 29.84 7.73 4.53
CA PRO A 74 31.17 7.61 3.93
C PRO A 74 31.15 6.67 2.72
N ASP A 75 32.01 6.93 1.73
CA ASP A 75 32.03 6.21 0.44
C ASP A 75 32.07 4.68 0.58
N ALA A 76 32.77 4.17 1.60
CA ALA A 76 32.88 2.74 1.87
C ALA A 76 31.53 2.08 2.23
N GLU A 77 30.59 2.83 2.80
CA GLU A 77 29.27 2.33 3.21
C GLU A 77 28.13 2.74 2.27
N LEU A 78 28.39 3.68 1.35
CA LEU A 78 27.38 4.29 0.47
C LEU A 78 26.48 3.26 -0.23
N ALA A 79 27.09 2.26 -0.87
CA ALA A 79 26.34 1.23 -1.59
C ALA A 79 25.45 0.38 -0.66
N ARG A 80 25.94 0.08 0.56
CA ARG A 80 25.20 -0.69 1.56
C ARG A 80 24.01 0.12 2.09
N VAL A 81 24.23 1.39 2.44
CA VAL A 81 23.18 2.29 2.93
C VAL A 81 22.10 2.50 1.87
N LEU A 82 22.50 2.71 0.61
CA LEU A 82 21.57 2.84 -0.51
C LEU A 82 20.69 1.60 -0.66
N ILE A 83 21.27 0.39 -0.68
CA ILE A 83 20.50 -0.85 -0.84
C ILE A 83 19.52 -1.06 0.33
N ILE A 84 19.95 -0.76 1.56
CA ILE A 84 19.08 -0.84 2.76
C ILE A 84 17.91 0.13 2.63
N GLY A 85 18.18 1.39 2.27
CA GLY A 85 17.16 2.42 2.08
C GLY A 85 16.18 2.11 0.95
N LEU A 86 16.67 1.57 -0.17
CA LEU A 86 15.82 1.11 -1.27
C LEU A 86 14.93 -0.06 -0.85
N LYS A 87 15.49 -1.07 -0.15
CA LYS A 87 14.73 -2.17 0.44
C LYS A 87 13.62 -1.62 1.36
N GLU A 88 13.94 -0.65 2.21
CA GLU A 88 12.97 0.02 3.09
C GLU A 88 11.85 0.72 2.32
N SER A 89 12.21 1.38 1.24
CA SER A 89 11.26 2.09 0.37
C SER A 89 10.28 1.17 -0.36
N THR A 90 10.57 -0.14 -0.48
CA THR A 90 9.62 -1.10 -1.07
C THR A 90 8.46 -1.48 -0.16
N ARG A 91 8.59 -1.26 1.15
CA ARG A 91 7.62 -1.77 2.15
C ARG A 91 6.22 -1.18 2.00
N PRO A 92 6.05 0.13 1.79
CA PRO A 92 4.74 0.69 1.49
C PRO A 92 4.12 0.04 0.25
N GLY A 93 4.91 -0.12 -0.81
CA GLY A 93 4.53 -0.80 -2.06
C GLY A 93 4.00 -2.21 -1.83
N SER A 94 4.77 -3.05 -1.13
CA SER A 94 4.37 -4.43 -0.82
C SER A 94 3.09 -4.48 0.03
N PHE A 95 2.98 -3.60 1.03
CA PHE A 95 1.84 -3.59 1.93
C PHE A 95 0.55 -3.11 1.27
N GLY A 96 0.61 -1.97 0.56
CA GLY A 96 -0.53 -1.45 -0.19
C GLY A 96 -0.98 -2.40 -1.30
N GLY A 97 -0.01 -3.01 -2.00
CA GLY A 97 -0.28 -4.04 -3.01
C GLY A 97 -1.05 -5.23 -2.43
N LEU A 98 -0.66 -5.74 -1.25
CA LEU A 98 -1.38 -6.83 -0.58
C LEU A 98 -2.85 -6.46 -0.30
N LEU A 99 -3.10 -5.28 0.26
CA LEU A 99 -4.46 -4.82 0.58
C LEU A 99 -5.32 -4.68 -0.69
N LEU A 100 -4.73 -4.15 -1.77
CA LEU A 100 -5.40 -4.04 -3.07
C LEU A 100 -5.70 -5.41 -3.69
N VAL A 101 -4.78 -6.37 -3.61
CA VAL A 101 -5.01 -7.74 -4.07
C VAL A 101 -6.20 -8.36 -3.33
N LEU A 102 -6.26 -8.22 -2.01
CA LEU A 102 -7.40 -8.70 -1.21
C LEU A 102 -8.71 -8.03 -1.62
N ALA A 103 -8.71 -6.72 -1.78
CA ALA A 103 -9.89 -5.97 -2.23
C ALA A 103 -10.37 -6.40 -3.63
N CYS A 104 -9.45 -6.62 -4.57
CA CYS A 104 -9.76 -7.11 -5.92
C CYS A 104 -10.36 -8.51 -5.89
N LEU A 105 -9.80 -9.44 -5.09
CA LEU A 105 -10.34 -10.79 -4.93
C LEU A 105 -11.76 -10.76 -4.34
N LEU A 106 -11.99 -9.97 -3.31
CA LEU A 106 -13.32 -9.80 -2.70
C LEU A 106 -14.31 -9.18 -3.68
N SER A 107 -13.87 -8.19 -4.46
CA SER A 107 -14.69 -7.57 -5.50
C SER A 107 -15.07 -8.57 -6.59
N ALA A 108 -14.13 -9.41 -7.04
CA ALA A 108 -14.41 -10.47 -8.01
C ALA A 108 -15.45 -11.47 -7.48
N VAL A 109 -15.35 -11.88 -6.22
CA VAL A 109 -16.37 -12.72 -5.58
C VAL A 109 -17.74 -12.03 -5.56
N GLY A 110 -17.79 -10.75 -5.21
CA GLY A 110 -19.04 -9.98 -5.21
C GLY A 110 -19.67 -9.88 -6.60
N VAL A 111 -18.87 -9.62 -7.64
CA VAL A 111 -19.35 -9.59 -9.04
C VAL A 111 -19.91 -10.95 -9.46
N LEU A 112 -19.20 -12.04 -9.16
CA LEU A 112 -19.66 -13.40 -9.46
C LEU A 112 -20.98 -13.75 -8.76
N ARG A 113 -21.23 -13.21 -7.57
CA ARG A 113 -22.49 -13.42 -6.85
C ARG A 113 -23.61 -12.52 -7.37
N ALA A 114 -23.31 -11.28 -7.76
CA ALA A 114 -24.27 -10.37 -8.38
C ALA A 114 -24.85 -10.98 -9.66
N GLY A 115 -24.00 -11.57 -10.51
CA GLY A 115 -24.44 -12.21 -11.76
C GLY A 115 -25.20 -13.53 -11.61
N ARG A 116 -25.26 -14.11 -10.40
CA ARG A 116 -26.02 -15.33 -10.08
C ARG A 116 -27.35 -15.03 -9.37
N ALA A 117 -27.63 -13.77 -9.04
CA ALA A 117 -28.91 -13.40 -8.47
C ALA A 117 -30.00 -13.52 -9.57
N PRO A 118 -31.12 -14.22 -9.29
CA PRO A 118 -32.22 -14.40 -10.25
C PRO A 118 -32.93 -13.08 -10.57
#